data_AF-A0A7C6KP93-F1
#
_entry.id   AF-A0A7C6KP93-F1
#
_cell.length_a   1.000
_cell.length_b   1.000
_cell.length_c   1.000
_cell.angle_alpha   90.00
_cell.angle_beta   90.00
_cell.angle_gamma   90.00
#
_symmetry.space_group_name_H-M   'P 1'
#
loop_
_entity.id
_entity.type
_entity.pdbx_description
1 polymer ?
#
loop_
_entity_poly.entity_id
_entity_poly.type
_entity_poly.pdbx_seq_one_letter_code
_entity_poly.pdbx_strand_id
1 'polypeptide(L)' 'MQRNKYSEEFKEQIVRECQQVGNIALVARRHEISAKTA' A
#
# COMPACT_ATOMS: atom_id res chain seq x y z
N MET A 1 9.10 16.56 9.88
CA MET A 1 8.17 16.03 8.86
C MET A 1 7.87 14.58 9.23
N GLN A 2 6.69 14.30 9.80
CA GLN A 2 6.29 12.94 10.16
C GLN A 2 6.03 12.16 8.88
N ARG A 3 7.01 11.37 8.45
CA ARG A 3 6.91 10.48 7.29
C ARG A 3 6.04 9.30 7.75
N ASN A 4 4.78 9.27 7.33
CA ASN A 4 3.82 8.21 7.66
C ASN A 4 4.41 6.81 7.39
N LYS A 5 4.79 6.14 8.49
CA LYS A 5 4.34 4.81 8.96
C LYS A 5 4.23 3.63 7.99
N TYR A 6 5.00 3.58 6.91
CA TYR A 6 5.20 2.34 6.15
C TYR A 6 6.68 2.12 5.86
N SER A 7 7.20 0.98 6.31
CA SER A 7 8.55 0.50 5.99
C SER A 7 8.71 0.34 4.47
N GLU A 8 9.93 0.49 3.97
CA GLU A 8 10.23 0.34 2.54
C GLU A 8 9.85 -1.06 2.04
N GLU A 9 10.14 -2.09 2.83
CA GLU A 9 9.75 -3.48 2.54
C GLU A 9 8.24 -3.63 2.32
N PHE A 10 7.42 -2.98 3.16
CA PHE A 10 5.96 -3.03 3.02
C PHE A 10 5.53 -2.41 1.68
N LYS A 11 6.12 -1.27 1.30
CA LYS A 11 5.81 -0.63 0.00
C LYS A 11 6.18 -1.53 -1.16
N GLU A 12 7.33 -2.19 -1.12
CA GLU A 12 7.76 -3.11 -2.17
C GLU A 12 6.82 -4.32 -2.28
N GLN A 13 6.37 -4.89 -1.16
CA GLN A 13 5.39 -5.98 -1.18
C GLN A 13 4.08 -5.53 -1.83
N ILE A 14 3.55 -4.36 -1.45
CA ILE A 14 2.31 -3.82 -2.04
C ILE A 14 2.46 -3.59 -3.54
N VAL A 15 3.59 -3.03 -4.00
CA VAL A 15 3.85 -2.78 -5.42
C VAL A 15 3.90 -4.09 -6.19
N ARG A 16 4.62 -5.11 -5.69
CA ARG A 16 4.69 -6.43 -6.32
C ARG A 16 3.32 -7.11 -6.38
N GLU A 17 2.52 -6.99 -5.32
CA GLU A 17 1.17 -7.57 -5.29
C GLU A 17 0.25 -6.84 -6.28
N CYS A 18 0.33 -5.51 -6.36
CA CYS A 18 -0.41 -4.72 -7.35
C CYS A 18 -0.06 -5.13 -8.79
N GLN A 19 1.22 -5.40 -9.07
CA GLN A 19 1.66 -5.85 -10.39
C GLN A 19 1.18 -7.27 -10.75
N GLN A 20 1.11 -8.17 -9.77
CA GLN A 20 0.65 -9.54 -9.99
C GLN A 20 -0.87 -9.63 -10.13
N VAL A 21 -1.60 -8.91 -9.27
CA VAL A 21 -3.07 -8.94 -9.23
C VAL A 21 -3.68 -8.01 -10.29
N GLY A 22 -2.98 -6.93 -10.65
CA GLY A 22 -3.47 -5.90 -11.57
C GLY A 22 -4.58 -5.01 -10.99
N ASN A 23 -4.95 -5.21 -9.73
CA ASN A 23 -6.03 -4.47 -9.06
C ASN A 23 -5.53 -3.80 -7.77
N ILE A 24 -5.13 -2.54 -7.92
CA ILE A 24 -4.58 -1.72 -6.84
C ILE A 24 -5.63 -1.47 -5.74
N ALA A 25 -6.90 -1.29 -6.10
CA ALA A 25 -7.98 -1.04 -5.13
C ALA A 25 -8.23 -2.25 -4.22
N LEU A 26 -8.13 -3.47 -4.78
CA LEU A 26 -8.26 -4.70 -4.02
C LEU A 26 -7.09 -4.87 -3.03
N VAL A 27 -5.86 -4.65 -3.48
CA VAL A 27 -4.66 -4.72 -2.64
C VAL A 27 -4.71 -3.66 -1.54
N ALA A 28 -5.08 -2.42 -1.86
CA ALA A 28 -5.23 -1.34 -0.88
C ALA A 28 -6.29 -1.66 0.18
N ARG A 29 -7.43 -2.26 -0.20
CA ARG A 29 -8.47 -2.68 0.73
C ARG A 29 -8.02 -3.83 1.64
N ARG A 30 -7.27 -4.80 1.10
CA ARG A 30 -6.72 -5.93 1.88
C ARG A 30 -5.74 -5.49 2.95
N HIS A 31 -4.91 -4.51 2.62
CA HIS A 31 -3.87 -3.99 3.49
C HIS A 31 -4.32 -2.77 4.30
N GLU A 32 -5.63 -2.48 4.29
CA GLU A 32 -6.24 -1.32 4.96
C GLU A 32 -5.51 0.00 4.69
N ILE A 33 -4.95 0.12 3.47
CA ILE A 33 -4.29 1.32 2.97
C ILE A 33 -5.40 2.30 2.60
N SER A 34 -6.02 2.86 3.64
CA SER A 34 -6.95 3.96 3.49
C SER A 34 -6.15 5.21 3.16
N ALA A 35 -6.64 6.00 2.21
CA ALA A 35 -6.18 7.37 1.99
C ALA A 35 -6.61 8.26 3.18
N LYS A 36 -6.14 7.97 4.39
CA LYS A 36 -6.15 8.94 5.49
C LYS A 36 -4.97 9.89 5.28
N THR A 37 -5.18 10.81 4.35
CA THR A 37 -4.43 12.06 4.28
C THR A 37 -5.32 13.11 4.97
N ALA A 38 -5.17 13.22 6.29
CA ALA A 38 -5.54 14.40 7.05
C ALA A 38 -4.26 15.09 7.50
#